data_AF-A0A9D6XQY0-F1
#
_entry.id   AF-A0A9D6XQY0-F1
#
_cell.length_a   1.000
_cell.length_b   1.000
_cell.length_c   1.000
_cell.angle_alpha   90.00
_cell.angle_beta   90.00
_cell.angle_gamma   90.00
#
_symmetry.space_group_name_H-M   'P 1'
#
loop_
_entity.id
_entity.type
_entity.pdbx_description
1 polymer ?
#
loop_
_entity_poly.entity_id
_entity_poly.type
_entity_poly.pdbx_seq_one_letter_code
_entity_poly.pdbx_strand_id
1 'polypeptide(L)'
;LQAQIDYAFRATHVAALAGKAITEHYYGKAPRKSYFWGCSGGGRQGLVEAQRFPWDFDGIVVVAPGINLSGVLMSRLWNTRVATQGGPSLFSPADVKWLHEAVVAKCDQDDGVKDGVIGNPLACKIDPSEWACKAGNKAPCLSAAQAEAFTKIYAGPTNSKGDQIHTGGFVPGLEFSIPTTPEVWTLSRDFCQYMGFTPAPGPSWKPTDFDFDRDYKRLALAQALLEDANPDLRKFKAAGGKLILAHGWTDGLSPLNTIDYYEMAEKTMGGREATQDFFRLFMVPGMGHCSGGAGAYAIDYLSSLENWTEKGQAPDVMIGAHVKEEVYTGWNFKLPAEPADVTFTRPVYPYPLRAKYKGTGDPNDAGSFKPVGP
;
A
#
# COMPACT_ATOMS: atom_id res chain seq x y z
N LEU A 1 -12.53 25.35 0.29
CA LEU A 1 -12.10 25.05 -1.09
C LEU A 1 -10.60 25.24 -1.31
N GLN A 2 -10.01 26.42 -1.06
CA GLN A 2 -8.58 26.64 -1.37
C GLN A 2 -7.62 25.64 -0.68
N ALA A 3 -7.81 25.40 0.62
CA ALA A 3 -6.99 24.42 1.36
C ALA A 3 -7.13 22.98 0.82
N GLN A 4 -8.30 22.62 0.30
CA GLN A 4 -8.51 21.32 -0.35
C GLN A 4 -7.77 21.23 -1.69
N ILE A 5 -7.70 22.33 -2.45
CA ILE A 5 -6.90 22.42 -3.68
C ILE A 5 -5.41 22.33 -3.37
N ASP A 6 -4.96 22.98 -2.29
CA ASP A 6 -3.58 22.89 -1.81
C ASP A 6 -3.21 21.46 -1.45
N TYR A 7 -4.06 20.80 -0.65
CA TYR A 7 -3.91 19.39 -0.30
C TYR A 7 -3.91 18.49 -1.54
N ALA A 8 -4.84 18.71 -2.46
CA ALA A 8 -5.05 17.85 -3.62
C ALA A 8 -3.85 17.86 -4.58
N PHE A 9 -3.39 19.03 -5.01
CA PHE A 9 -2.38 19.10 -6.06
C PHE A 9 -1.52 20.35 -6.06
N ARG A 10 -1.98 21.48 -5.50
CA ARG A 10 -1.27 22.75 -5.70
C ARG A 10 -0.03 22.89 -4.82
N ALA A 11 -0.04 22.37 -3.59
CA ALA A 11 1.05 22.59 -2.66
C ALA A 11 2.37 21.97 -3.13
N THR A 12 2.33 20.72 -3.61
CA THR A 12 3.52 20.00 -4.08
C THR A 12 4.14 20.68 -5.31
N HIS A 13 3.32 20.99 -6.32
CA HIS A 13 3.74 21.73 -7.51
C HIS A 13 4.40 23.08 -7.19
N VAL A 14 3.74 23.91 -6.37
CA VAL A 14 4.27 25.23 -6.02
C VAL A 14 5.59 25.11 -5.24
N ALA A 15 5.70 24.11 -4.35
CA ALA A 15 6.94 23.83 -3.64
C ALA A 15 8.07 23.39 -4.59
N ALA A 16 7.76 22.57 -5.61
CA ALA A 16 8.74 22.17 -6.63
C ALA A 16 9.26 23.38 -7.43
N LEU A 17 8.36 24.25 -7.90
CA LEU A 17 8.75 25.47 -8.62
C LEU A 17 9.60 26.41 -7.75
N ALA A 18 9.16 26.69 -6.52
CA ALA A 18 9.90 27.55 -5.59
C ALA A 18 11.25 26.95 -5.22
N GLY A 19 11.31 25.64 -4.94
CA GLY A 19 12.54 24.93 -4.60
C GLY A 19 13.57 25.03 -5.72
N LYS A 20 13.17 24.77 -6.97
CA LYS A 20 14.05 24.91 -8.13
C LYS A 20 14.59 26.33 -8.30
N ALA A 21 13.74 27.35 -8.15
CA ALA A 21 14.17 28.75 -8.23
C ALA A 21 15.17 29.12 -7.13
N ILE A 22 14.96 28.67 -5.90
CA ILE A 22 15.89 28.87 -4.78
C ILE A 22 17.22 28.15 -5.05
N THR A 23 17.18 26.89 -5.49
CA THR A 23 18.39 26.12 -5.87
C THR A 23 19.17 26.84 -6.95
N GLU A 24 18.51 27.29 -8.02
CA GLU A 24 19.18 27.98 -9.13
C GLU A 24 19.81 29.29 -8.69
N HIS A 25 19.10 30.09 -7.89
CA HIS A 25 19.63 31.34 -7.35
C HIS A 25 20.85 31.10 -6.45
N TYR A 26 20.78 30.09 -5.57
CA TYR A 26 21.85 29.82 -4.59
C TYR A 26 23.11 29.21 -5.23
N TYR A 27 22.95 28.25 -6.16
CA TYR A 27 24.08 27.56 -6.78
C TYR A 27 24.53 28.18 -8.12
N GLY A 28 23.83 29.20 -8.62
CA GLY A 28 24.12 29.87 -9.89
C GLY A 28 23.82 29.03 -11.13
N LYS A 29 23.09 27.91 -10.98
CA LYS A 29 22.71 27.00 -12.07
C LYS A 29 21.47 26.19 -11.69
N ALA A 30 20.59 25.97 -12.67
CA ALA A 30 19.44 25.10 -12.51
C ALA A 30 19.84 23.64 -12.19
N PRO A 31 19.00 22.88 -11.44
CA PRO A 31 19.24 21.46 -11.22
C PRO A 31 19.24 20.68 -12.54
N ARG A 32 20.20 19.78 -12.72
CA ARG A 32 20.29 18.91 -13.92
C ARG A 32 19.16 17.88 -13.97
N LYS A 33 18.74 17.41 -12.80
CA LYS A 33 17.66 16.45 -12.59
C LYS A 33 16.87 16.84 -11.35
N SER A 34 15.59 16.51 -11.33
CA SER A 34 14.70 16.72 -10.19
C SER A 34 13.98 15.43 -9.84
N TYR A 35 13.96 15.11 -8.54
CA TYR A 35 13.43 13.85 -8.02
C TYR A 35 12.35 14.08 -6.97
N PHE A 36 11.33 13.24 -6.99
CA PHE A 36 10.33 13.15 -5.93
C PHE A 36 10.39 11.77 -5.26
N TRP A 37 10.31 11.74 -3.94
CA TRP A 37 10.12 10.52 -3.17
C TRP A 37 9.02 10.76 -2.13
N GLY A 38 8.03 9.89 -2.08
CA GLY A 38 6.96 9.99 -1.09
C GLY A 38 6.27 8.67 -0.82
N CYS A 39 5.80 8.52 0.41
CA CYS A 39 4.98 7.38 0.81
C CYS A 39 3.60 7.81 1.32
N SER A 40 2.59 6.92 1.23
CA SER A 40 1.24 7.20 1.76
C SER A 40 0.60 8.40 1.06
N GLY A 41 0.23 9.45 1.81
CA GLY A 41 -0.18 10.74 1.23
C GLY A 41 0.85 11.34 0.29
N GLY A 42 2.15 11.14 0.55
CA GLY A 42 3.24 11.51 -0.35
C GLY A 42 3.28 10.66 -1.62
N GLY A 43 2.96 9.37 -1.52
CA GLY A 43 2.84 8.50 -2.71
C GLY A 43 1.71 8.96 -3.64
N ARG A 44 0.58 9.36 -3.07
CA ARG A 44 -0.51 10.02 -3.81
C ARG A 44 -0.04 11.33 -4.46
N GLN A 45 0.66 12.19 -3.73
CA GLN A 45 1.21 13.44 -4.28
C GLN A 45 2.13 13.17 -5.47
N GLY A 46 3.05 12.21 -5.39
CA GLY A 46 3.94 11.87 -6.50
C GLY A 46 3.20 11.38 -7.76
N LEU A 47 2.10 10.63 -7.60
CA LEU A 47 1.25 10.24 -8.74
C LEU A 47 0.53 11.46 -9.35
N VAL A 48 0.01 12.36 -8.52
CA VAL A 48 -0.59 13.61 -8.98
C VAL A 48 0.41 14.48 -9.74
N GLU A 49 1.65 14.58 -9.26
CA GLU A 49 2.74 15.27 -9.96
C GLU A 49 3.00 14.64 -11.34
N ALA A 50 3.12 13.32 -11.43
CA ALA A 50 3.30 12.63 -12.69
C ALA A 50 2.16 12.95 -13.70
N GLN A 51 0.91 12.96 -13.23
CA GLN A 51 -0.26 13.12 -14.09
C GLN A 51 -0.53 14.58 -14.50
N ARG A 52 -0.41 15.51 -13.55
CA ARG A 52 -0.80 16.92 -13.74
C ARG A 52 0.37 17.82 -14.08
N PHE A 53 1.54 17.57 -13.50
CA PHE A 53 2.73 18.41 -13.61
C PHE A 53 3.93 17.58 -14.07
N PRO A 54 3.86 16.96 -15.26
CA PRO A 54 4.86 15.98 -15.72
C PRO A 54 6.27 16.54 -15.94
N TRP A 55 6.46 17.85 -15.77
CA TRP A 55 7.72 18.58 -15.93
C TRP A 55 8.38 18.92 -14.59
N ASP A 56 7.70 18.64 -13.48
CA ASP A 56 8.20 18.97 -12.15
C ASP A 56 9.31 18.02 -11.71
N PHE A 57 9.27 16.76 -12.12
CA PHE A 57 10.27 15.76 -11.74
C PHE A 57 10.66 14.86 -12.91
N ASP A 58 11.96 14.62 -13.07
CA ASP A 58 12.50 13.63 -14.01
C ASP A 58 12.31 12.19 -13.53
N GLY A 59 12.28 12.01 -12.20
CA GLY A 59 12.11 10.72 -11.57
C GLY A 59 11.21 10.82 -10.35
N ILE A 60 10.31 9.87 -10.18
CA ILE A 60 9.38 9.81 -9.07
C ILE A 60 9.43 8.40 -8.45
N VAL A 61 9.61 8.33 -7.14
CA VAL A 61 9.34 7.12 -6.35
C VAL A 61 8.11 7.38 -5.50
N VAL A 62 7.14 6.47 -5.60
CA VAL A 62 5.95 6.45 -4.75
C VAL A 62 5.85 5.10 -4.06
N VAL A 63 5.71 5.13 -2.74
CA VAL A 63 5.54 3.92 -1.92
C VAL A 63 4.16 3.96 -1.27
N ALA A 64 3.45 2.83 -1.22
CA ALA A 64 2.13 2.68 -0.61
C ALA A 64 1.20 3.89 -0.84
N PRO A 65 1.00 4.32 -2.11
CA PRO A 65 0.32 5.56 -2.39
C PRO A 65 -1.13 5.50 -1.89
N GLY A 66 -1.60 6.59 -1.29
CA GLY A 66 -3.01 6.77 -0.90
C GLY A 66 -3.95 6.96 -2.08
N ILE A 67 -3.89 6.06 -3.08
CA ILE A 67 -4.86 5.96 -4.18
C ILE A 67 -6.18 5.47 -3.59
N ASN A 68 -7.30 6.04 -4.04
CA ASN A 68 -8.63 5.66 -3.56
C ASN A 68 -8.75 5.74 -2.02
N LEU A 69 -8.13 6.76 -1.41
CA LEU A 69 -8.15 6.98 0.04
C LEU A 69 -9.59 6.99 0.58
N SER A 70 -10.55 7.59 -0.12
CA SER A 70 -11.97 7.57 0.23
C SER A 70 -12.49 6.14 0.41
N GLY A 71 -12.16 5.27 -0.54
CA GLY A 71 -12.50 3.86 -0.52
C GLY A 71 -11.83 3.12 0.64
N VAL A 72 -10.55 3.36 0.89
CA VAL A 72 -9.82 2.77 2.02
C VAL A 72 -10.41 3.21 3.36
N LEU A 73 -10.72 4.50 3.52
CA LEU A 73 -11.31 5.03 4.74
C LEU A 73 -12.72 4.48 4.97
N MET A 74 -13.52 4.30 3.90
CA MET A 74 -14.79 3.58 3.95
C MET A 74 -14.60 2.11 4.37
N SER A 75 -13.60 1.41 3.83
CA SER A 75 -13.27 0.03 4.21
C SER A 75 -12.90 -0.08 5.69
N ARG A 76 -12.29 0.95 6.29
CA ARG A 76 -12.06 0.98 7.75
C ARG A 76 -13.36 1.13 8.54
N LEU A 77 -14.29 1.97 8.08
CA LEU A 77 -15.62 2.06 8.70
C LEU A 77 -16.35 0.71 8.65
N TRP A 78 -16.23 0.00 7.52
CA TRP A 78 -16.80 -1.34 7.34
C TRP A 78 -16.19 -2.33 8.32
N ASN A 79 -14.86 -2.41 8.37
CA ASN A 79 -14.15 -3.32 9.26
C ASN A 79 -14.51 -3.08 10.72
N THR A 80 -14.58 -1.83 11.17
CA THR A 80 -15.01 -1.52 12.55
C THR A 80 -16.46 -1.94 12.77
N ARG A 81 -17.38 -1.67 11.84
CA ARG A 81 -18.79 -2.07 11.97
C ARG A 81 -18.95 -3.59 12.06
N VAL A 82 -18.21 -4.32 11.24
CA VAL A 82 -18.22 -5.79 11.18
C VAL A 82 -17.59 -6.40 12.43
N ALA A 83 -16.45 -5.87 12.88
CA ALA A 83 -15.74 -6.37 14.05
C ALA A 83 -16.48 -6.07 15.36
N THR A 84 -17.26 -5.00 15.43
CA THR A 84 -17.93 -4.58 16.68
C THR A 84 -19.40 -4.91 16.76
N GLN A 85 -20.10 -4.99 15.62
CA GLN A 85 -21.55 -5.20 15.56
C GLN A 85 -22.35 -4.22 16.45
N GLY A 86 -21.82 -3.01 16.68
CA GLY A 86 -22.42 -1.98 17.53
C GLY A 86 -22.06 -2.05 19.02
N GLY A 87 -21.19 -2.98 19.44
CA GLY A 87 -20.68 -3.12 20.80
C GLY A 87 -19.15 -3.09 20.90
N PRO A 88 -18.54 -3.75 21.90
CA PRO A 88 -17.11 -4.03 21.92
C PRO A 88 -16.68 -4.87 20.70
N SER A 89 -15.39 -4.83 20.33
CA SER A 89 -14.89 -5.70 19.26
C SER A 89 -15.03 -7.18 19.63
N LEU A 90 -15.37 -8.00 18.64
CA LEU A 90 -15.36 -9.45 18.67
C LEU A 90 -13.93 -10.02 18.75
N PHE A 91 -12.92 -9.19 18.45
CA PHE A 91 -11.51 -9.60 18.44
C PHE A 91 -10.73 -8.86 19.52
N SER A 92 -10.13 -9.61 20.43
CA SER A 92 -9.09 -9.08 21.32
C SER A 92 -7.75 -8.98 20.58
N PRO A 93 -6.77 -8.22 21.11
CA PRO A 93 -5.41 -8.23 20.59
C PRO A 93 -4.78 -9.63 20.55
N ALA A 94 -5.13 -10.51 21.49
CA ALA A 94 -4.65 -11.89 21.51
C ALA A 94 -5.27 -12.73 20.38
N ASP A 95 -6.57 -12.54 20.08
CA ASP A 95 -7.23 -13.21 18.97
C ASP A 95 -6.61 -12.79 17.63
N VAL A 96 -6.37 -11.49 17.45
CA VAL A 96 -5.72 -10.96 16.24
C VAL A 96 -4.30 -11.50 16.06
N LYS A 97 -3.50 -11.53 17.13
CA LYS A 97 -2.15 -12.08 17.08
C LYS A 97 -2.18 -13.56 16.69
N TRP A 98 -3.02 -14.37 17.34
CA TRP A 98 -3.13 -15.79 17.02
C TRP A 98 -3.64 -16.01 15.59
N LEU A 99 -4.63 -15.23 15.14
CA LEU A 99 -5.12 -15.30 13.76
C LEU A 99 -4.03 -15.01 12.75
N HIS A 100 -3.23 -13.97 12.99
CA HIS A 100 -2.09 -13.64 12.14
C HIS A 100 -1.11 -14.81 12.04
N GLU A 101 -0.71 -15.38 13.19
CA GLU A 101 0.18 -16.54 13.23
C GLU A 101 -0.40 -17.75 12.48
N ALA A 102 -1.71 -17.99 12.59
CA ALA A 102 -2.40 -19.08 11.91
C ALA A 102 -2.48 -18.87 10.38
N VAL A 103 -2.74 -17.64 9.93
CA VAL A 103 -2.75 -17.26 8.52
C VAL A 103 -1.34 -17.38 7.93
N VAL A 104 -0.32 -16.82 8.60
CA VAL A 104 1.08 -16.93 8.16
C VAL A 104 1.48 -18.39 8.08
N ALA A 105 1.22 -19.20 9.10
CA ALA A 105 1.57 -20.63 9.09
C ALA A 105 0.94 -21.41 7.92
N LYS A 106 -0.21 -20.96 7.40
CA LYS A 106 -0.88 -21.54 6.23
C LYS A 106 -0.27 -21.07 4.91
N CYS A 107 0.21 -19.83 4.84
CA CYS A 107 0.56 -19.16 3.58
C CYS A 107 2.08 -19.01 3.32
N ASP A 108 2.91 -19.02 4.36
CA ASP A 108 4.36 -18.72 4.35
C ASP A 108 5.16 -19.51 3.30
N GLN A 109 4.83 -20.78 3.09
CA GLN A 109 5.60 -21.68 2.21
C GLN A 109 5.48 -21.36 0.69
N ASP A 110 4.76 -20.32 0.29
CA ASP A 110 4.41 -20.03 -1.11
C ASP A 110 5.59 -19.59 -1.99
N ASP A 111 6.65 -19.09 -1.36
CA ASP A 111 7.92 -18.70 -2.00
C ASP A 111 9.02 -19.77 -1.87
N GLY A 112 8.76 -20.84 -1.11
CA GLY A 112 9.71 -21.94 -0.91
C GLY A 112 10.56 -21.83 0.37
N VAL A 113 10.35 -20.82 1.20
CA VAL A 113 10.95 -20.69 2.54
C VAL A 113 9.83 -20.71 3.59
N LYS A 114 10.18 -21.05 4.82
CA LYS A 114 9.29 -20.92 5.98
C LYS A 114 9.93 -19.93 6.95
N ASP A 115 9.72 -18.65 6.73
CA ASP A 115 10.37 -17.55 7.46
C ASP A 115 9.37 -16.57 8.09
N GLY A 116 8.08 -16.85 8.00
CA GLY A 116 7.01 -16.00 8.50
C GLY A 116 6.63 -14.86 7.55
N VAL A 117 7.12 -14.86 6.31
CA VAL A 117 6.82 -13.86 5.29
C VAL A 117 5.93 -14.48 4.22
N ILE A 118 4.76 -13.91 4.00
CA ILE A 118 3.89 -14.33 2.89
C ILE A 118 4.37 -13.65 1.60
N GLY A 119 4.89 -14.44 0.67
CA GLY A 119 5.45 -13.96 -0.60
C GLY A 119 4.38 -13.46 -1.59
N ASN A 120 3.30 -14.21 -1.75
CA ASN A 120 2.16 -13.92 -2.61
C ASN A 120 0.82 -14.19 -1.90
N PRO A 121 0.31 -13.21 -1.14
CA PRO A 121 -0.97 -13.33 -0.44
C PRO A 121 -2.16 -13.69 -1.33
N LEU A 122 -2.15 -13.34 -2.62
CA LEU A 122 -3.28 -13.62 -3.53
C LEU A 122 -3.45 -15.11 -3.86
N ALA A 123 -2.35 -15.86 -3.81
CA ALA A 123 -2.34 -17.30 -4.03
C ALA A 123 -2.88 -18.08 -2.82
N CYS A 124 -2.75 -17.53 -1.61
CA CYS A 124 -3.20 -18.19 -0.40
C CYS A 124 -4.72 -18.02 -0.21
N LYS A 125 -5.46 -19.14 -0.27
CA LYS A 125 -6.91 -19.15 -0.03
C LYS A 125 -7.19 -19.40 1.44
N ILE A 126 -7.91 -18.47 2.06
CA ILE A 126 -8.28 -18.53 3.48
C ILE A 126 -9.72 -19.03 3.60
N ASP A 127 -9.91 -20.07 4.40
CA ASP A 127 -11.22 -20.54 4.84
C ASP A 127 -11.29 -20.45 6.38
N PRO A 128 -12.05 -19.50 6.93
CA PRO A 128 -12.11 -19.29 8.38
C PRO A 128 -12.71 -20.48 9.15
N SER A 129 -13.43 -21.38 8.47
CA SER A 129 -13.98 -22.58 9.08
C SER A 129 -12.90 -23.56 9.56
N GLU A 130 -11.69 -23.48 8.99
CA GLU A 130 -10.53 -24.27 9.42
C GLU A 130 -10.13 -23.96 10.88
N TRP A 131 -10.44 -22.75 11.35
CA TRP A 131 -10.12 -22.28 12.70
C TRP A 131 -11.33 -22.16 13.61
N ALA A 132 -12.49 -22.68 13.20
CA ALA A 132 -13.71 -22.63 14.00
C ALA A 132 -13.58 -23.42 15.32
N CYS A 133 -14.20 -22.90 16.38
CA CYS A 133 -14.23 -23.56 17.67
C CYS A 133 -14.97 -24.92 17.60
N LYS A 134 -14.31 -25.96 18.12
CA LYS A 134 -14.86 -27.32 18.25
C LYS A 134 -15.19 -27.61 19.72
N ALA A 135 -16.22 -28.41 19.96
CA ALA A 135 -16.62 -28.79 21.31
C ALA A 135 -15.45 -29.45 22.07
N GLY A 136 -15.15 -28.95 23.27
CA GLY A 136 -14.06 -29.46 24.11
C GLY A 136 -12.65 -29.01 23.72
N ASN A 137 -12.49 -28.18 22.67
CA ASN A 137 -11.19 -27.67 22.27
C ASN A 137 -10.71 -26.57 23.25
N LYS A 138 -9.47 -26.67 23.73
CA LYS A 138 -8.84 -25.65 24.59
C LYS A 138 -7.90 -24.71 23.83
N ALA A 139 -7.63 -25.01 22.55
CA ALA A 139 -6.84 -24.14 21.69
C ALA A 139 -7.61 -22.87 21.32
N PRO A 140 -6.93 -21.74 21.05
CA PRO A 140 -7.56 -20.58 20.46
C PRO A 140 -8.27 -20.96 19.14
N CYS A 141 -9.45 -20.40 18.94
CA CYS A 141 -10.34 -20.72 17.83
C CYS A 141 -11.34 -19.57 17.60
N LEU A 142 -11.97 -19.55 16.44
CA LEU A 142 -13.00 -18.58 16.12
C LEU A 142 -14.39 -19.07 16.54
N SER A 143 -15.09 -18.24 17.30
CA SER A 143 -16.55 -18.35 17.43
C SER A 143 -17.23 -18.15 16.07
N ALA A 144 -18.49 -18.57 15.94
CA ALA A 144 -19.26 -18.37 14.71
C ALA A 144 -19.33 -16.88 14.31
N ALA A 145 -19.50 -15.97 15.27
CA ALA A 145 -19.53 -14.54 15.03
C ALA A 145 -18.17 -13.98 14.58
N GLN A 146 -17.06 -14.43 15.18
CA GLN A 146 -15.72 -14.04 14.73
C GLN A 146 -15.41 -14.58 13.34
N ALA A 147 -15.77 -15.82 13.04
CA ALA A 147 -15.59 -16.41 11.70
C ALA A 147 -16.37 -15.62 10.63
N GLU A 148 -17.64 -15.30 10.88
CA GLU A 148 -18.45 -14.47 9.98
C GLU A 148 -17.85 -13.07 9.78
N ALA A 149 -17.42 -12.42 10.88
CA ALA A 149 -16.80 -11.10 10.82
C ALA A 149 -15.49 -11.12 10.04
N PHE A 150 -14.65 -12.13 10.27
CA PHE A 150 -13.39 -12.30 9.57
C PHE A 150 -13.60 -12.55 8.06
N THR A 151 -14.59 -13.38 7.68
CA THR A 151 -14.99 -13.55 6.27
C THR A 151 -15.36 -12.22 5.62
N LYS A 152 -16.18 -11.39 6.29
CA LYS A 152 -16.63 -10.09 5.77
C LYS A 152 -15.50 -9.06 5.66
N ILE A 153 -14.52 -9.10 6.58
CA ILE A 153 -13.33 -8.22 6.52
C ILE A 153 -12.43 -8.61 5.33
N TYR A 154 -12.23 -9.91 5.10
CA TYR A 154 -11.46 -10.41 3.96
C TYR A 154 -12.14 -10.17 2.61
N ALA A 155 -13.48 -10.26 2.55
CA ALA A 155 -14.24 -9.96 1.34
C ALA A 155 -14.28 -8.45 1.01
N GLY A 156 -14.24 -7.61 2.06
CA GLY A 156 -14.35 -6.17 1.94
C GLY A 156 -15.80 -5.66 1.92
N PRO A 157 -15.99 -4.33 1.77
CA PRO A 157 -17.30 -3.70 1.86
C PRO A 157 -18.26 -4.14 0.75
N THR A 158 -19.50 -4.44 1.16
CA THR A 158 -20.63 -4.71 0.26
C THR A 158 -21.84 -3.88 0.65
N ASN A 159 -22.73 -3.63 -0.30
CA ASN A 159 -24.05 -3.05 -0.02
C ASN A 159 -25.05 -4.13 0.44
N SER A 160 -26.27 -3.75 0.79
CA SER A 160 -27.33 -4.68 1.24
C SER A 160 -27.76 -5.73 0.20
N LYS A 161 -27.42 -5.52 -1.08
CA LYS A 161 -27.67 -6.48 -2.17
C LYS A 161 -26.52 -7.47 -2.38
N GLY A 162 -25.41 -7.29 -1.66
CA GLY A 162 -24.19 -8.08 -1.83
C GLY A 162 -23.27 -7.58 -2.94
N ASP A 163 -23.53 -6.41 -3.54
CA ASP A 163 -22.63 -5.84 -4.52
C ASP A 163 -21.36 -5.32 -3.83
N GLN A 164 -20.21 -5.61 -4.44
CA GLN A 164 -18.90 -5.16 -3.99
C GLN A 164 -18.73 -3.65 -4.31
N ILE A 165 -18.38 -2.83 -3.32
CA ILE A 165 -18.34 -1.36 -3.45
C ILE A 165 -16.94 -0.76 -3.26
N HIS A 166 -15.89 -1.58 -3.13
CA HIS A 166 -14.50 -1.17 -2.96
C HIS A 166 -13.54 -2.29 -3.33
N THR A 167 -12.50 -2.04 -4.13
CA THR A 167 -11.52 -3.06 -4.57
C THR A 167 -11.00 -3.98 -3.44
N GLY A 168 -11.65 -5.14 -3.30
CA GLY A 168 -11.35 -6.18 -2.31
C GLY A 168 -11.45 -5.78 -0.84
N GLY A 169 -11.12 -6.75 0.01
CA GLY A 169 -10.92 -6.59 1.45
C GLY A 169 -9.48 -6.89 1.84
N PHE A 170 -9.28 -7.50 3.00
CA PHE A 170 -7.96 -7.90 3.45
C PHE A 170 -7.38 -9.05 2.62
N VAL A 171 -6.07 -8.99 2.41
CA VAL A 171 -5.25 -10.10 1.94
C VAL A 171 -4.53 -10.74 3.13
N PRO A 172 -4.14 -12.03 3.03
CA PRO A 172 -3.36 -12.70 4.07
C PRO A 172 -2.16 -11.88 4.56
N GLY A 173 -2.02 -11.76 5.87
CA GLY A 173 -0.97 -10.97 6.53
C GLY A 173 -1.43 -9.61 7.04
N LEU A 174 -2.67 -9.19 6.74
CA LEU A 174 -3.28 -7.94 7.23
C LEU A 174 -4.03 -8.08 8.56
N GLU A 175 -3.96 -9.22 9.24
CA GLU A 175 -4.78 -9.51 10.41
C GLU A 175 -4.59 -8.47 11.52
N PHE A 176 -3.37 -7.94 11.68
CA PHE A 176 -3.10 -6.84 12.63
C PHE A 176 -3.89 -5.55 12.36
N SER A 177 -4.49 -5.40 11.19
CA SER A 177 -5.38 -4.29 10.84
C SER A 177 -6.84 -4.54 11.24
N ILE A 178 -7.18 -5.70 11.82
CA ILE A 178 -8.52 -5.98 12.35
C ILE A 178 -8.77 -5.09 13.58
N PRO A 179 -9.86 -4.30 13.62
CA PRO A 179 -10.15 -3.44 14.76
C PRO A 179 -10.40 -4.25 16.03
N THR A 180 -9.66 -3.95 17.09
CA THR A 180 -9.84 -4.54 18.43
C THR A 180 -10.66 -3.65 19.37
N THR A 181 -11.07 -2.47 18.89
CA THR A 181 -11.87 -1.50 19.63
C THR A 181 -12.93 -0.85 18.70
N PRO A 182 -14.00 -0.24 19.26
CA PRO A 182 -15.04 0.41 18.46
C PRO A 182 -14.66 1.79 17.91
N GLU A 183 -13.54 2.35 18.34
CA GLU A 183 -13.03 3.62 17.82
C GLU A 183 -12.58 3.44 16.37
N VAL A 184 -13.14 4.25 15.48
CA VAL A 184 -12.58 4.40 14.14
C VAL A 184 -11.38 5.34 14.18
N TRP A 185 -10.49 5.16 13.22
CA TRP A 185 -9.36 6.05 13.07
C TRP A 185 -9.81 7.50 12.86
N THR A 186 -9.18 8.44 13.58
CA THR A 186 -9.47 9.87 13.50
C THR A 186 -9.51 10.37 12.06
N LEU A 187 -8.58 9.92 11.20
CA LEU A 187 -8.58 10.32 9.80
C LEU A 187 -9.85 9.88 9.06
N SER A 188 -10.35 8.66 9.29
CA SER A 188 -11.60 8.17 8.65
C SER A 188 -12.80 9.03 9.05
N ARG A 189 -12.89 9.38 10.34
CA ARG A 189 -13.96 10.23 10.86
C ARG A 189 -13.85 11.65 10.29
N ASP A 190 -12.71 12.30 10.45
CA ASP A 190 -12.51 13.69 10.07
C ASP A 190 -12.63 13.87 8.54
N PHE A 191 -12.17 12.88 7.77
CA PHE A 191 -12.40 12.85 6.33
C PHE A 191 -13.90 12.89 6.01
N CYS A 192 -14.72 12.01 6.59
CA CYS A 192 -16.17 12.02 6.37
C CYS A 192 -16.84 13.30 6.87
N GLN A 193 -16.37 13.88 7.98
CA GLN A 193 -16.91 15.12 8.53
C GLN A 193 -16.66 16.34 7.63
N TYR A 194 -15.50 16.42 6.97
CA TYR A 194 -15.02 17.69 6.38
C TYR A 194 -14.60 17.61 4.90
N MET A 195 -14.29 16.43 4.35
CA MET A 195 -13.65 16.30 3.03
C MET A 195 -14.32 15.29 2.09
N GLY A 196 -14.89 14.20 2.62
CA GLY A 196 -15.41 13.08 1.82
C GLY A 196 -16.76 13.33 1.17
N PHE A 197 -17.56 14.26 1.69
CA PHE A 197 -18.92 14.55 1.19
C PHE A 197 -19.08 16.01 0.75
N THR A 198 -19.97 16.22 -0.22
CA THR A 198 -20.38 17.56 -0.65
C THR A 198 -21.92 17.66 -0.65
N PRO A 199 -22.52 18.53 0.18
CA PRO A 199 -21.89 19.32 1.24
C PRO A 199 -21.32 18.43 2.37
N ALA A 200 -20.30 18.94 3.08
CA ALA A 200 -19.72 18.27 4.22
C ALA A 200 -20.73 18.28 5.40
N PRO A 201 -20.93 17.14 6.11
CA PRO A 201 -21.93 17.05 7.18
C PRO A 201 -21.47 17.72 8.48
N GLY A 202 -20.17 17.96 8.66
CA GLY A 202 -19.62 18.64 9.83
C GLY A 202 -19.48 17.76 11.08
N PRO A 203 -19.18 18.36 12.25
CA PRO A 203 -18.74 17.65 13.44
C PRO A 203 -19.80 16.76 14.09
N SER A 204 -21.08 16.93 13.74
CA SER A 204 -22.18 16.10 14.24
C SER A 204 -22.23 14.71 13.61
N TRP A 205 -21.57 14.53 12.46
CA TRP A 205 -21.50 13.24 11.77
C TRP A 205 -20.68 12.23 12.56
N LYS A 206 -21.22 11.01 12.68
CA LYS A 206 -20.62 9.88 13.37
C LYS A 206 -20.30 8.76 12.39
N PRO A 207 -19.29 7.92 12.67
CA PRO A 207 -18.97 6.73 11.87
C PRO A 207 -20.14 5.78 11.64
N THR A 208 -21.05 5.69 12.61
CA THR A 208 -22.29 4.90 12.53
C THR A 208 -23.29 5.43 11.52
N ASP A 209 -23.18 6.71 11.14
CA ASP A 209 -24.10 7.36 10.20
C ASP A 209 -23.82 6.96 8.75
N PHE A 210 -22.66 6.36 8.47
CA PHE A 210 -22.30 5.91 7.12
C PHE A 210 -23.26 4.82 6.63
N ASP A 211 -23.94 5.08 5.52
CA ASP A 211 -24.83 4.13 4.86
C ASP A 211 -24.13 3.47 3.66
N PHE A 212 -23.86 2.16 3.74
CA PHE A 212 -23.18 1.41 2.68
C PHE A 212 -24.02 1.19 1.41
N ASP A 213 -25.33 1.49 1.42
CA ASP A 213 -26.18 1.45 0.23
C ASP A 213 -26.15 2.75 -0.58
N ARG A 214 -25.80 3.86 0.09
CA ARG A 214 -25.94 5.21 -0.47
C ARG A 214 -24.67 6.04 -0.44
N ASP A 215 -23.98 6.09 0.70
CA ASP A 215 -22.99 7.13 0.96
C ASP A 215 -21.67 6.92 0.21
N TYR A 216 -21.33 5.68 -0.15
CA TYR A 216 -20.14 5.41 -0.99
C TYR A 216 -20.18 6.16 -2.33
N LYS A 217 -21.38 6.37 -2.90
CA LYS A 217 -21.57 7.12 -4.15
C LYS A 217 -21.28 8.61 -3.98
N ARG A 218 -21.40 9.13 -2.75
CA ARG A 218 -21.17 10.55 -2.43
C ARG A 218 -19.68 10.88 -2.30
N LEU A 219 -18.81 9.86 -2.24
CA LEU A 219 -17.35 10.01 -2.19
C LEU A 219 -16.73 10.37 -3.56
N ALA A 220 -17.48 10.21 -4.65
CA ALA A 220 -16.97 10.35 -6.01
C ALA A 220 -16.29 11.71 -6.29
N LEU A 221 -16.83 12.81 -5.76
CA LEU A 221 -16.22 14.13 -5.93
C LEU A 221 -14.91 14.26 -5.16
N ALA A 222 -14.86 13.72 -3.93
CA ALA A 222 -13.64 13.71 -3.13
C ALA A 222 -12.55 12.86 -3.79
N GLN A 223 -12.91 11.69 -4.32
CA GLN A 223 -12.01 10.84 -5.11
C GLN A 223 -11.45 11.60 -6.33
N ALA A 224 -12.32 12.22 -7.13
CA ALA A 224 -11.90 12.94 -8.34
C ALA A 224 -11.04 14.18 -8.04
N LEU A 225 -11.31 14.88 -6.94
CA LEU A 225 -10.62 16.13 -6.61
C LEU A 225 -9.34 15.92 -5.80
N LEU A 226 -9.37 15.06 -4.78
CA LEU A 226 -8.35 14.97 -3.73
C LEU A 226 -7.37 13.83 -3.95
N GLU A 227 -7.80 12.77 -4.61
CA GLU A 227 -7.02 11.53 -4.75
C GLU A 227 -6.45 11.35 -6.15
N ASP A 228 -7.02 12.04 -7.14
CA ASP A 228 -6.72 12.03 -8.59
C ASP A 228 -5.64 11.02 -8.98
N ALA A 229 -6.08 9.79 -9.22
CA ALA A 229 -5.26 8.69 -9.68
C ALA A 229 -5.58 8.37 -11.14
N ASN A 230 -5.56 9.41 -12.00
CA ASN A 230 -5.76 9.24 -13.44
C ASN A 230 -4.67 8.30 -14.00
N PRO A 231 -5.04 7.15 -14.58
CA PRO A 231 -4.07 6.17 -15.08
C PRO A 231 -3.32 6.62 -16.36
N ASP A 232 -3.72 7.73 -16.99
CA ASP A 232 -3.07 8.26 -18.19
C ASP A 232 -1.78 9.01 -17.86
N LEU A 233 -0.64 8.33 -18.07
CA LEU A 233 0.70 8.87 -17.84
C LEU A 233 1.42 9.28 -19.14
N ARG A 234 0.69 9.48 -20.26
CA ARG A 234 1.30 9.79 -21.57
C ARG A 234 2.18 11.03 -21.55
N LYS A 235 1.75 12.08 -20.85
CA LYS A 235 2.53 13.33 -20.76
C LYS A 235 3.80 13.15 -19.94
N PHE A 236 3.74 12.38 -18.85
CA PHE A 236 4.93 12.05 -18.04
C PHE A 236 5.94 11.23 -18.84
N LYS A 237 5.46 10.21 -19.56
CA LYS A 237 6.28 9.43 -20.49
C LYS A 237 6.93 10.33 -21.55
N ALA A 238 6.15 11.21 -22.18
CA ALA A 238 6.64 12.11 -23.22
C ALA A 238 7.69 13.11 -22.71
N ALA A 239 7.60 13.52 -21.44
CA ALA A 239 8.60 14.35 -20.77
C ALA A 239 9.89 13.57 -20.40
N GLY A 240 9.91 12.25 -20.61
CA GLY A 240 11.04 11.38 -20.29
C GLY A 240 11.09 10.89 -18.83
N GLY A 241 10.02 11.13 -18.07
CA GLY A 241 9.94 10.81 -16.65
C GLY A 241 10.01 9.31 -16.36
N LYS A 242 10.63 8.94 -15.22
CA LYS A 242 10.67 7.56 -14.70
C LYS A 242 9.91 7.45 -13.38
N LEU A 243 9.07 6.42 -13.25
CA LEU A 243 8.21 6.20 -12.08
C LEU A 243 8.44 4.80 -11.51
N ILE A 244 8.92 4.75 -10.27
CA ILE A 244 8.94 3.55 -9.45
C ILE A 244 7.75 3.62 -8.49
N LEU A 245 6.88 2.63 -8.55
CA LEU A 245 5.79 2.43 -7.61
C LEU A 245 6.09 1.19 -6.77
N ALA A 246 5.95 1.28 -5.46
CA ALA A 246 6.10 0.14 -4.57
C ALA A 246 4.96 0.08 -3.55
N HIS A 247 4.65 -1.12 -3.05
CA HIS A 247 3.66 -1.30 -1.98
C HIS A 247 3.96 -2.55 -1.17
N GLY A 248 3.76 -2.47 0.14
CA GLY A 248 3.88 -3.61 1.03
C GLY A 248 2.65 -4.52 0.99
N TRP A 249 2.87 -5.83 1.00
CA TRP A 249 1.75 -6.78 1.04
C TRP A 249 0.98 -6.76 2.37
N THR A 250 1.60 -6.31 3.46
CA THR A 250 0.99 -6.20 4.79
C THR A 250 0.61 -4.76 5.15
N ASP A 251 0.35 -3.92 4.13
CA ASP A 251 -0.10 -2.55 4.29
C ASP A 251 -1.64 -2.41 4.39
N GLY A 252 -2.11 -1.79 5.47
CA GLY A 252 -3.52 -1.47 5.70
C GLY A 252 -4.12 -0.34 4.84
N LEU A 253 -3.40 0.19 3.85
CA LEU A 253 -3.91 1.06 2.78
C LEU A 253 -4.34 0.31 1.50
N SER A 254 -4.45 -1.02 1.57
CA SER A 254 -4.87 -1.90 0.47
C SER A 254 -3.84 -1.97 -0.67
N PRO A 255 -2.97 -2.99 -0.67
CA PRO A 255 -2.13 -3.30 -1.83
C PRO A 255 -2.94 -3.55 -3.11
N LEU A 256 -4.19 -4.03 -2.99
CA LEU A 256 -5.09 -4.28 -4.12
C LEU A 256 -5.43 -3.01 -4.91
N ASN A 257 -5.62 -1.87 -4.23
CA ASN A 257 -5.87 -0.58 -4.91
C ASN A 257 -4.67 -0.15 -5.75
N THR A 258 -3.45 -0.47 -5.32
CA THR A 258 -2.24 -0.13 -6.07
C THR A 258 -2.05 -1.03 -7.28
N ILE A 259 -2.35 -2.32 -7.15
CA ILE A 259 -2.35 -3.24 -8.29
C ILE A 259 -3.40 -2.81 -9.32
N ASP A 260 -4.62 -2.51 -8.89
CA ASP A 260 -5.71 -2.05 -9.77
C ASP A 260 -5.32 -0.78 -10.54
N TYR A 261 -4.73 0.22 -9.87
CA TYR A 261 -4.21 1.41 -10.54
C TYR A 261 -3.10 1.08 -11.56
N TYR A 262 -2.15 0.24 -11.17
CA TYR A 262 -1.02 -0.12 -12.04
C TYR A 262 -1.51 -0.85 -13.30
N GLU A 263 -2.39 -1.83 -13.17
CA GLU A 263 -2.97 -2.57 -14.29
C GLU A 263 -3.86 -1.67 -15.18
N MET A 264 -4.59 -0.72 -14.59
CA MET A 264 -5.35 0.27 -15.33
C MET A 264 -4.44 1.22 -16.13
N ALA A 265 -3.33 1.64 -15.55
CA ALA A 265 -2.32 2.45 -16.23
C ALA A 265 -1.64 1.67 -17.36
N GLU A 266 -1.26 0.41 -17.16
CA GLU A 266 -0.77 -0.46 -18.24
C GLU A 266 -1.78 -0.53 -19.38
N LYS A 267 -3.05 -0.82 -19.09
CA LYS A 267 -4.12 -0.88 -20.10
C LYS A 267 -4.30 0.45 -20.84
N THR A 268 -4.29 1.57 -20.12
CA THR A 268 -4.48 2.91 -20.69
C THR A 268 -3.32 3.33 -21.60
N MET A 269 -2.10 2.90 -21.27
CA MET A 269 -0.86 3.26 -21.98
C MET A 269 -0.54 2.36 -23.18
N GLY A 270 -1.38 1.36 -23.49
CA GLY A 270 -1.18 0.45 -24.62
C GLY A 270 -0.65 -0.93 -24.24
N GLY A 271 -0.74 -1.31 -22.96
CA GLY A 271 -0.31 -2.60 -22.42
C GLY A 271 1.03 -2.52 -21.70
N ARG A 272 1.39 -3.64 -21.05
CA ARG A 272 2.60 -3.77 -20.22
C ARG A 272 3.88 -3.36 -20.92
N GLU A 273 4.09 -3.79 -22.17
CA GLU A 273 5.30 -3.45 -22.93
C GLU A 273 5.50 -1.93 -23.07
N ALA A 274 4.40 -1.19 -23.23
CA ALA A 274 4.42 0.25 -23.39
C ALA A 274 4.72 1.02 -22.09
N THR A 275 4.68 0.36 -20.93
CA THR A 275 5.00 0.99 -19.63
C THR A 275 6.36 0.63 -19.08
N GLN A 276 6.93 -0.54 -19.40
CA GLN A 276 8.14 -1.03 -18.71
C GLN A 276 9.40 -0.16 -18.90
N ASP A 277 9.43 0.73 -19.90
CA ASP A 277 10.50 1.69 -20.15
C ASP A 277 10.43 2.95 -19.27
N PHE A 278 9.31 3.19 -18.58
CA PHE A 278 9.13 4.37 -17.74
C PHE A 278 8.36 4.17 -16.42
N PHE A 279 7.58 3.10 -16.25
CA PHE A 279 6.73 2.85 -15.08
C PHE A 279 6.78 1.37 -14.65
N ARG A 280 7.22 1.11 -13.41
CA ARG A 280 7.33 -0.25 -12.85
C ARG A 280 6.78 -0.30 -11.42
N LEU A 281 6.02 -1.36 -11.12
CA LEU A 281 5.49 -1.68 -9.79
C LEU A 281 6.33 -2.76 -9.10
N PHE A 282 6.58 -2.60 -7.80
CA PHE A 282 7.27 -3.56 -6.94
C PHE A 282 6.43 -3.86 -5.69
N MET A 283 5.89 -5.08 -5.61
CA MET A 283 5.17 -5.54 -4.42
C MET A 283 6.14 -6.18 -3.45
N VAL A 284 6.21 -5.68 -2.22
CA VAL A 284 7.22 -6.07 -1.22
C VAL A 284 6.60 -7.02 -0.19
N PRO A 285 6.99 -8.33 -0.18
CA PRO A 285 6.54 -9.30 0.81
C PRO A 285 6.84 -8.86 2.24
N GLY A 286 5.85 -9.03 3.13
CA GLY A 286 5.97 -8.74 4.56
C GLY A 286 6.21 -7.28 4.94
N MET A 287 6.31 -6.35 3.98
CA MET A 287 6.45 -4.92 4.28
C MET A 287 5.09 -4.34 4.67
N GLY A 288 5.08 -3.63 5.80
CA GLY A 288 3.93 -2.90 6.31
C GLY A 288 3.71 -1.56 5.60
N HIS A 289 3.07 -0.62 6.30
CA HIS A 289 2.82 0.71 5.76
C HIS A 289 4.11 1.51 5.65
N CYS A 290 4.59 1.70 4.41
CA CYS A 290 5.80 2.43 4.01
C CYS A 290 7.15 1.82 4.40
N SER A 291 7.24 1.21 5.57
CA SER A 291 8.40 0.49 6.08
C SER A 291 7.94 -0.51 7.16
N GLY A 292 8.88 -1.22 7.76
CA GLY A 292 8.60 -2.17 8.83
C GLY A 292 7.84 -3.41 8.35
N GLY A 293 7.38 -4.21 9.31
CA GLY A 293 6.79 -5.52 9.07
C GLY A 293 7.84 -6.63 9.02
N ALA A 294 7.40 -7.87 8.85
CA ALA A 294 8.25 -9.06 8.92
C ALA A 294 9.18 -9.22 7.71
N GLY A 295 8.94 -8.47 6.62
CA GLY A 295 9.65 -8.62 5.36
C GLY A 295 10.90 -7.79 5.21
N ALA A 296 11.54 -7.91 4.05
CA ALA A 296 12.74 -7.16 3.68
C ALA A 296 12.39 -5.74 3.17
N TYR A 297 11.88 -4.89 4.04
CA TYR A 297 11.30 -3.59 3.71
C TYR A 297 12.32 -2.48 3.39
N ALA A 298 13.57 -2.60 3.85
CA ALA A 298 14.58 -1.56 3.66
C ALA A 298 15.17 -1.63 2.24
N ILE A 299 14.62 -0.83 1.32
CA ILE A 299 14.98 -0.82 -0.11
C ILE A 299 15.48 0.57 -0.51
N ASP A 300 16.63 0.64 -1.17
CA ASP A 300 17.16 1.87 -1.76
C ASP A 300 16.52 2.17 -3.13
N TYR A 301 15.32 2.75 -3.08
CA TYR A 301 14.58 3.16 -4.27
C TYR A 301 15.23 4.34 -5.00
N LEU A 302 15.90 5.25 -4.28
CA LEU A 302 16.43 6.48 -4.86
C LEU A 302 17.62 6.18 -5.77
N SER A 303 18.58 5.37 -5.33
CA SER A 303 19.70 4.95 -6.18
C SER A 303 19.20 4.22 -7.43
N SER A 304 18.15 3.41 -7.30
CA SER A 304 17.51 2.71 -8.43
C SER A 304 16.88 3.70 -9.43
N LEU A 305 16.19 4.72 -8.92
CA LEU A 305 15.59 5.77 -9.73
C LEU A 305 16.65 6.61 -10.46
N GLU A 306 17.70 7.04 -9.77
CA GLU A 306 18.81 7.83 -10.35
C GLU A 306 19.53 7.06 -11.46
N ASN A 307 19.80 5.77 -11.26
CA ASN A 307 20.36 4.94 -12.32
C ASN A 307 19.43 4.86 -13.55
N TRP A 308 18.12 4.81 -13.33
CA TRP A 308 17.17 4.77 -14.43
C TRP A 308 17.09 6.11 -15.19
N THR A 309 16.97 7.23 -14.48
CA THR A 309 16.83 8.57 -15.07
C THR A 309 18.11 9.08 -15.71
N GLU A 310 19.28 8.73 -15.16
CA GLU A 310 20.56 9.30 -15.60
C GLU A 310 21.36 8.36 -16.49
N LYS A 311 21.21 7.05 -16.33
CA LYS A 311 21.99 6.02 -17.06
C LYS A 311 21.13 5.13 -17.95
N GLY A 312 19.80 5.32 -17.94
CA GLY A 312 18.88 4.48 -18.71
C GLY A 312 18.76 3.05 -18.17
N GLN A 313 19.21 2.80 -16.93
CA GLN A 313 19.25 1.47 -16.32
C GLN A 313 18.00 1.25 -15.47
N ALA A 314 16.96 0.68 -16.07
CA ALA A 314 15.73 0.38 -15.37
C ALA A 314 15.95 -0.75 -14.32
N PRO A 315 15.31 -0.68 -13.14
CA PRO A 315 15.48 -1.70 -12.11
C PRO A 315 14.72 -2.99 -12.49
N ASP A 316 15.44 -4.03 -12.90
CA ASP A 316 14.87 -5.38 -13.13
C ASP A 316 14.75 -6.19 -11.84
N VAL A 317 15.44 -5.75 -10.78
CA VAL A 317 15.36 -6.26 -9.43
C VAL A 317 15.81 -5.17 -8.47
N MET A 318 15.17 -5.06 -7.32
CA MET A 318 15.67 -4.29 -6.17
C MET A 318 15.93 -5.24 -5.01
N ILE A 319 16.96 -4.98 -4.22
CA ILE A 319 17.26 -5.80 -3.04
C ILE A 319 16.71 -5.08 -1.82
N GLY A 320 15.80 -5.76 -1.11
CA GLY A 320 15.34 -5.35 0.19
C GLY A 320 16.16 -6.03 1.29
N ALA A 321 16.27 -5.35 2.42
CA ALA A 321 16.82 -5.91 3.65
C ALA A 321 15.77 -5.87 4.77
N HIS A 322 15.76 -6.91 5.60
CA HIS A 322 15.17 -6.86 6.93
C HIS A 322 16.29 -6.48 7.89
N VAL A 323 16.04 -5.52 8.77
CA VAL A 323 17.03 -5.05 9.74
C VAL A 323 16.63 -5.49 11.14
N LYS A 324 17.59 -5.53 12.05
CA LYS A 324 17.35 -5.83 13.47
C LYS A 324 16.36 -4.83 14.08
N GLU A 325 15.50 -5.31 14.98
CA GLU A 325 14.45 -4.52 15.63
C GLU A 325 15.04 -3.27 16.32
N GLU A 326 16.20 -3.40 16.97
CA GLU A 326 16.89 -2.31 17.66
C GLU A 326 17.41 -1.19 16.74
N VAL A 327 17.53 -1.46 15.44
CA VAL A 327 17.95 -0.49 14.41
C VAL A 327 16.76 0.18 13.74
N TYR A 328 15.57 -0.42 13.84
CA TYR A 328 14.37 0.12 13.22
C TYR A 328 13.87 1.37 13.98
N THR A 329 14.03 2.54 13.35
CA THR A 329 13.60 3.84 13.89
C THR A 329 12.37 4.39 13.16
N GLY A 330 11.58 3.52 12.53
CA GLY A 330 10.44 3.92 11.70
C GLY A 330 10.90 4.47 10.34
N TRP A 331 10.97 5.79 10.23
CA TRP A 331 11.28 6.50 8.98
C TRP A 331 12.73 6.97 8.87
N ASN A 332 13.49 6.89 9.96
CA ASN A 332 14.82 7.51 10.08
C ASN A 332 15.96 6.48 9.98
N PHE A 333 15.82 5.45 9.15
CA PHE A 333 16.89 4.48 8.92
C PHE A 333 17.67 4.82 7.64
N LYS A 334 18.98 4.58 7.67
CA LYS A 334 19.89 4.84 6.56
C LYS A 334 19.70 3.79 5.47
N LEU A 335 19.72 4.23 4.21
CA LEU A 335 19.72 3.38 3.03
C LEU A 335 21.01 3.63 2.20
N PRO A 336 21.64 2.57 1.65
CA PRO A 336 21.37 1.16 1.93
C PRO A 336 21.65 0.81 3.41
N ALA A 337 21.01 -0.25 3.91
CA ALA A 337 21.20 -0.71 5.28
C ALA A 337 22.63 -1.20 5.50
N GLU A 338 23.19 -0.95 6.69
CA GLU A 338 24.52 -1.42 7.04
C GLU A 338 24.51 -2.96 7.17
N PRO A 339 25.46 -3.70 6.56
CA PRO A 339 25.43 -5.17 6.56
C PRO A 339 25.39 -5.81 7.95
N ALA A 340 25.96 -5.15 8.97
CA ALA A 340 25.93 -5.63 10.35
C ALA A 340 24.54 -5.58 11.01
N ASP A 341 23.63 -4.78 10.45
CA ASP A 341 22.28 -4.57 10.95
C ASP A 341 21.24 -5.40 10.18
N VAL A 342 21.63 -6.02 9.08
CA VAL A 342 20.76 -6.84 8.23
C VAL A 342 20.65 -8.26 8.80
N THR A 343 19.42 -8.75 8.92
CA THR A 343 19.11 -10.12 9.34
C THR A 343 18.89 -11.05 8.15
N PHE A 344 18.21 -10.57 7.11
CA PHE A 344 18.10 -11.26 5.82
C PHE A 344 17.82 -10.27 4.68
N THR A 345 17.98 -10.73 3.44
CA THR A 345 17.70 -9.96 2.22
C THR A 345 16.78 -10.72 1.28
N ARG A 346 15.96 -10.01 0.50
CA ARG A 346 15.10 -10.59 -0.56
C ARG A 346 15.18 -9.76 -1.83
N PRO A 347 15.19 -10.38 -3.02
CA PRO A 347 14.98 -9.64 -4.24
C PRO A 347 13.49 -9.32 -4.41
N VAL A 348 13.20 -8.11 -4.85
CA VAL A 348 11.87 -7.65 -5.25
C VAL A 348 11.90 -7.41 -6.75
N TYR A 349 11.11 -8.18 -7.48
CA TYR A 349 11.03 -8.11 -8.94
C TYR A 349 9.86 -7.22 -9.38
N PRO A 350 9.90 -6.66 -10.61
CA PRO A 350 8.77 -5.93 -11.16
C PRO A 350 7.52 -6.81 -11.26
N TYR A 351 6.42 -6.39 -10.63
CA TYR A 351 5.12 -7.06 -10.66
C TYR A 351 4.69 -7.36 -12.11
N PRO A 352 4.18 -8.57 -12.45
CA PRO A 352 3.72 -9.61 -11.53
C PRO A 352 4.77 -10.68 -11.20
N LEU A 353 6.04 -10.45 -11.50
CA LEU A 353 7.08 -11.40 -11.09
C LEU A 353 7.21 -11.40 -9.56
N ARG A 354 7.45 -12.58 -9.01
CA ARG A 354 7.67 -12.80 -7.58
C ARG A 354 8.98 -13.55 -7.34
N ALA A 355 9.52 -13.39 -6.13
CA ALA A 355 10.67 -14.16 -5.70
C ALA A 355 10.25 -15.59 -5.34
N LYS A 356 11.08 -16.56 -5.73
CA LYS A 356 10.95 -17.95 -5.29
C LYS A 356 12.33 -18.49 -4.94
N TYR A 357 12.46 -19.12 -3.78
CA TYR A 357 13.68 -19.78 -3.36
C TYR A 357 14.08 -20.88 -4.34
N LYS A 358 15.38 -20.95 -4.64
CA LYS A 358 15.93 -21.91 -5.60
C LYS A 358 15.91 -23.36 -5.07
N GLY A 359 15.73 -23.55 -3.75
CA GLY A 359 15.90 -24.84 -3.08
C GLY A 359 17.34 -25.12 -2.63
N THR A 360 18.26 -24.20 -2.91
CA THR A 360 19.69 -24.28 -2.61
C THR A 360 20.24 -22.89 -2.30
N GLY A 361 21.26 -22.81 -1.46
CA GLY A 361 21.84 -21.54 -0.99
C GLY A 361 21.25 -21.10 0.35
N ASP A 362 21.82 -20.07 0.97
CA ASP A 362 21.30 -19.53 2.23
C ASP A 362 19.91 -18.89 2.00
N PRO A 363 18.83 -19.35 2.66
CA PRO A 363 17.53 -18.72 2.54
C PRO A 363 17.51 -17.28 3.05
N ASN A 364 18.50 -16.79 3.79
CA ASN A 364 18.61 -15.38 4.20
C ASN A 364 19.29 -14.48 3.15
N ASP A 365 19.81 -15.05 2.07
CA ASP A 365 20.48 -14.33 0.99
C ASP A 365 19.55 -14.14 -0.22
N ALA A 366 19.38 -12.90 -0.68
CA ALA A 366 18.61 -12.57 -1.87
C ALA A 366 19.10 -13.30 -3.14
N GLY A 367 20.40 -13.62 -3.23
CA GLY A 367 21.00 -14.39 -4.30
C GLY A 367 20.48 -15.83 -4.41
N SER A 368 19.83 -16.35 -3.37
CA SER A 368 19.23 -17.70 -3.35
C SER A 368 17.82 -17.76 -3.94
N PHE A 369 17.30 -16.64 -4.46
CA PHE A 369 15.97 -16.55 -5.06
C PHE A 369 16.05 -16.29 -6.57
N LYS A 370 14.99 -16.64 -7.29
CA LYS A 370 14.81 -16.41 -8.72
C LYS A 370 13.45 -15.77 -9.00
N PRO A 371 13.32 -15.02 -10.11
CA PRO A 371 12.01 -14.53 -10.52
C PRO A 371 11.17 -15.71 -11.04
N VAL A 372 9.90 -15.75 -10.66
CA VAL A 372 8.89 -16.62 -11.26
C VAL A 372 7.67 -15.79 -11.63
N GLY A 373 6.91 -16.27 -12.62
CA GLY A 373 5.62 -15.66 -12.99
C GLY A 373 4.59 -15.71 -11.86
N PRO A 374 3.45 -15.02 -12.04
CA PRO A 374 2.34 -15.00 -11.08
C PRO A 374 1.96 -16.39 -10.60
#